data_AF-A0A7G8J145-F1
#
_entry.id   AF-A0A7G8J145-F1
#
_cell.length_a   1.000
_cell.length_b   1.000
_cell.length_c   1.000
_cell.angle_alpha   90.00
_cell.angle_beta   90.00
_cell.angle_gamma   90.00
#
_symmetry.space_group_name_H-M   'P 1'
#
loop_
_entity.id
_entity.type
_entity.pdbx_description
1 polymer ?
#
loop_
_entity_poly.entity_id
_entity_poly.type
_entity_poly.pdbx_seq_one_letter_code
_entity_poly.pdbx_strand_id
1 'polypeptide(L)' 'MNQSNTHHPSAELVNLMRLEEGARSCTTRDQARAFIREADQAKRHLWGTTEGTIAAHD' A
#
# COMPACT_ATOMS: atom_id res chain seq x y z
N MET A 1 3.77 -12.11 -26.45
CA MET A 1 4.56 -12.34 -25.21
C MET A 1 5.61 -11.25 -25.12
N ASN A 2 5.84 -10.50 -24.05
CA ASN A 2 5.27 -10.39 -22.72
C ASN A 2 5.43 -8.88 -22.41
N GLN A 3 4.34 -8.14 -22.19
CA GLN A 3 4.44 -6.75 -21.78
C GLN A 3 4.99 -6.75 -20.36
N SER A 4 6.28 -6.48 -20.22
CA SER A 4 6.92 -6.22 -18.93
C SER A 4 6.26 -4.96 -18.37
N ASN A 5 5.20 -5.15 -17.58
CA ASN A 5 4.55 -4.10 -16.83
C ASN A 5 5.63 -3.51 -15.92
N THR A 6 6.26 -2.42 -16.35
CA THR A 6 7.32 -1.74 -15.60
C THR A 6 6.66 -1.14 -14.37
N HIS A 7 6.64 -1.93 -13.31
CA HIS A 7 6.25 -1.50 -11.98
C HIS A 7 7.22 -0.38 -11.60
N HIS A 8 6.72 0.86 -11.52
CA HIS A 8 7.52 2.01 -11.10
C HIS A 8 7.31 2.19 -9.59
N PRO A 9 8.25 1.75 -8.73
CA PRO A 9 8.05 1.79 -7.28
C PRO A 9 7.82 3.21 -6.77
N SER A 10 8.37 4.21 -7.47
CA SER A 10 8.14 5.63 -7.18
C SER A 10 6.68 6.06 -7.37
N ALA A 11 5.99 5.57 -8.41
CA ALA A 11 4.58 5.90 -8.64
C ALA A 11 3.68 5.29 -7.56
N GLU A 12 3.98 4.06 -7.15
CA GLU A 12 3.28 3.38 -6.06
C GLU A 12 3.54 4.04 -4.70
N LEU A 13 4.76 4.50 -4.43
CA LEU A 13 5.07 5.28 -3.22
C LEU A 13 4.30 6.62 -3.19
N VAL A 14 4.24 7.33 -4.31
CA VAL A 14 3.44 8.56 -4.43
C VAL A 14 1.96 8.27 -4.21
N ASN A 15 1.45 7.14 -4.71
CA ASN A 15 0.08 6.71 -4.46
C ASN A 15 -0.17 6.47 -2.96
N LEU A 16 0.75 5.79 -2.27
CA LEU A 16 0.66 5.56 -0.82
C LEU A 16 0.62 6.88 -0.04
N MET A 17 1.49 7.85 -0.37
CA MET A 17 1.49 9.17 0.27
C MET A 17 0.16 9.92 0.08
N ARG A 18 -0.49 9.79 -1.08
CA ARG A 18 -1.81 10.38 -1.34
C ARG A 18 -2.91 9.73 -0.51
N LEU A 19 -2.87 8.41 -0.36
CA LEU A 19 -3.82 7.68 0.48
C LEU A 19 -3.69 8.08 1.96
N GLU A 20 -2.46 8.27 2.45
CA GLU A 20 -2.21 8.75 3.81
C GLU A 20 -2.74 10.17 4.04
N GLU A 21 -2.56 11.07 3.08
CA GLU A 21 -3.11 12.43 3.14
C GLU A 21 -4.65 12.43 3.12
N GLY A 22 -5.26 11.57 2.30
CA GLY A 22 -6.71 11.35 2.28
C GLY A 22 -7.23 10.78 3.61
N ALA A 23 -6.50 9.85 4.21
CA ALA A 23 -6.84 9.28 5.51
C ALA A 23 -6.81 10.33 6.63
N ARG A 24 -5.89 11.30 6.59
CA ARG A 24 -5.81 12.40 7.57
C ARG A 24 -7.02 13.33 7.53
N SER A 25 -7.65 13.50 6.36
CA SER A 25 -8.76 14.42 6.13
C SER A 25 -10.13 13.75 6.07
N CYS A 26 -10.20 12.42 6.26
CA CYS A 26 -11.46 11.70 6.22
C CYS A 26 -12.39 12.10 7.39
N THR A 27 -13.69 12.22 7.12
CA THR A 27 -14.69 12.63 8.13
C THR A 27 -15.71 11.53 8.41
N THR A 28 -15.62 10.41 7.69
CA THR A 28 -16.54 9.28 7.84
C THR A 28 -15.78 7.98 8.04
N ARG A 29 -16.41 7.07 8.79
CA ARG A 29 -15.88 5.72 9.02
C ARG A 29 -15.72 4.93 7.72
N ASP A 30 -16.58 5.15 6.74
CA ASP A 30 -16.53 4.42 5.47
C ASP A 30 -15.37 4.89 4.59
N GLN A 31 -15.08 6.19 4.58
CA GLN A 31 -13.86 6.72 3.95
C GLN A 31 -12.60 6.17 4.62
N ALA A 32 -12.54 6.17 5.95
CA ALA A 32 -11.41 5.60 6.68
C ALA A 32 -11.18 4.12 6.29
N ARG A 33 -12.25 3.33 6.19
CA ARG A 33 -12.18 1.92 5.74
C ARG A 33 -11.73 1.76 4.29
N ALA A 34 -12.09 2.69 3.41
CA ALA A 34 -11.62 2.69 2.03
C ALA A 34 -10.10 2.92 1.98
N PHE A 35 -9.62 4.00 2.63
CA PHE A 35 -8.19 4.31 2.67
C PHE A 35 -7.33 3.19 3.26
N ILE A 36 -7.78 2.53 4.33
CA ILE A 36 -7.07 1.38 4.92
C ILE A 36 -6.92 0.25 3.89
N ARG A 37 -8.00 -0.11 3.20
CA ARG A 37 -7.98 -1.21 2.22
C ARG A 37 -7.07 -0.90 1.03
N GLU A 38 -7.17 0.31 0.51
CA GLU A 38 -6.35 0.77 -0.62
C GLU A 38 -4.87 0.86 -0.24
N ALA A 39 -4.56 1.38 0.95
CA ALA A 39 -3.19 1.45 1.45
C ALA A 39 -2.60 0.05 1.67
N ASP A 40 -3.38 -0.89 2.22
CA ASP A 40 -2.93 -2.28 2.38
C ASP A 40 -2.67 -2.98 1.05
N GLN A 41 -3.47 -2.70 0.02
CA GLN A 41 -3.22 -3.20 -1.32
C GLN A 41 -1.93 -2.60 -1.92
N ALA A 42 -1.76 -1.28 -1.83
CA ALA A 42 -0.56 -0.58 -2.32
C ALA A 42 0.72 -1.08 -1.62
N LYS A 43 0.67 -1.26 -0.29
CA LYS A 43 1.78 -1.82 0.50
C LYS A 43 2.12 -3.25 0.06
N ARG A 44 1.12 -4.12 -0.17
CA ARG A 44 1.35 -5.48 -0.69
C ARG A 44 1.97 -5.47 -2.09
N HIS A 45 1.58 -4.54 -2.95
CA HIS A 45 2.20 -4.41 -4.27
C HIS A 45 3.64 -3.86 -4.21
N LEU A 46 3.93 -2.93 -3.30
CA LEU A 46 5.25 -2.33 -3.12
C LEU A 46 6.27 -3.27 -2.46
N TRP A 47 5.85 -3.95 -1.40
CA TRP A 47 6.74 -4.70 -0.52
C TRP A 47 6.51 -6.20 -0.56
N GLY A 48 5.53 -6.67 -1.35
CA GLY A 48 5.05 -8.04 -1.32
C GLY A 48 4.16 -8.31 -0.11
N THR A 49 3.64 -9.53 -0.03
CA THR A 49 3.04 -10.06 1.20
C THR A 49 4.15 -10.52 2.12
N THR A 50 4.57 -9.69 3.07
CA THR A 50 5.42 -10.15 4.17
C THR A 50 4.60 -10.97 5.17
N GLU A 51 4.09 -12.13 4.73
CA GLU A 51 3.71 -13.21 5.64
C GLU A 51 4.99 -13.97 6.01
N GLY A 52 5.58 -13.59 7.15
CA GLY A 52 6.62 -14.38 7.81
C GLY A 52 8.07 -14.11 7.37
N THR A 53 8.69 -13.03 7.83
CA THR A 53 10.15 -13.02 8.06
C THR A 53 10.52 -12.02 9.17
N ILE A 54 9.88 -12.14 10.34
CA ILE A 54 10.58 -11.84 11.58
C ILE A 54 10.90 -13.21 12.16
N ALA A 55 11.93 -13.85 11.60
CA ALA A 55 12.57 -14.94 12.32
C ALA A 55 13.05 -14.31 13.63
N ALA A 56 12.42 -14.70 14.74
CA ALA A 56 12.89 -14.39 16.07
C ALA A 56 14.34 -14.89 16.14
N HIS A 57 15.28 -13.96 16.20
CA HIS A 57 16.65 -14.27 16.54
C HIS A 57 16.66 -14.37 18.07
N ASP A 58 16.64 -15.61 18.58
CA ASP A 58 17.07 -15.93 19.96
C ASP A 58 18.55 -15.52 20.17
#